data_AF-G2Z5A4-F1
#
_entry.id   AF-G2Z5A4-F1
#
_cell.length_a   1.000
_cell.length_b   1.000
_cell.length_c   1.000
_cell.angle_alpha   90.00
_cell.angle_beta   90.00
_cell.angle_gamma   90.00
#
_symmetry.space_group_name_H-M   'P 1'
#
loop_
_entity.id
_entity.type
_entity.pdbx_description
1 polymer ?
#
loop_
_entity_poly.entity_id
_entity_poly.type
_entity_poly.pdbx_seq_one_letter_code
_entity_poly.pdbx_strand_id
1 'polypeptide(L)'
;MIHFLPIVLPFLPFAFQLIVGSIAMKSSFKFKFSHVCIVSLLFQIIFSVVSFIIFNYRFNQSIDGNSPGCGMWIIGVMSMLLIAGMATVITILIQYLIQRFKKRN
;
A
#
# COMPACT_ATOMS: atom_id res chain seq x y z
N MET A 1 2.44 -22.75 2.78
CA MET A 1 1.37 -21.86 3.30
C MET A 1 1.77 -20.40 3.10
N ILE A 2 1.60 -19.84 1.89
CA ILE A 2 1.86 -18.40 1.57
C ILE A 2 0.68 -17.89 0.70
N HIS A 3 -0.55 -18.30 1.01
CA HIS A 3 -1.72 -17.94 0.19
C HIS A 3 -2.15 -16.47 0.37
N PHE A 4 -1.94 -15.90 1.56
CA PHE A 4 -2.40 -14.54 1.90
C PHE A 4 -1.35 -13.44 1.66
N LEU A 5 -0.12 -13.80 1.32
CA LEU A 5 0.97 -12.83 1.15
C LEU A 5 0.68 -11.74 0.11
N PRO A 6 0.17 -12.03 -1.11
CA PRO A 6 -0.11 -10.98 -2.09
C PRO A 6 -1.24 -10.02 -1.66
N ILE A 7 -2.10 -10.46 -0.73
CA ILE A 7 -3.18 -9.68 -0.13
C ILE A 7 -2.67 -8.76 0.98
N VAL A 8 -1.72 -9.23 1.80
CA VAL A 8 -1.23 -8.49 2.97
C VAL A 8 -0.15 -7.48 2.59
N LEU A 9 0.69 -7.78 1.60
CA LEU A 9 1.79 -6.93 1.16
C LEU A 9 1.40 -5.46 0.86
N PRO A 10 0.28 -5.18 0.17
CA PRO A 10 -0.15 -3.81 -0.14
C PRO A 10 -0.63 -3.01 1.08
N PHE A 11 -0.95 -3.68 2.21
CA PHE A 11 -1.35 -3.03 3.47
C PHE A 11 -0.18 -2.71 4.39
N LEU A 12 0.99 -3.31 4.16
CA LEU A 12 2.21 -3.00 4.90
C LEU A 12 2.61 -1.51 4.84
N PRO A 13 2.66 -0.86 3.65
CA PRO A 13 2.92 0.58 3.53
C PRO A 13 1.87 1.45 4.23
N PHE A 14 0.60 1.03 4.25
CA PHE A 14 -0.45 1.70 5.01
C PHE A 14 -0.19 1.64 6.52
N ALA A 15 0.13 0.46 7.06
CA ALA A 15 0.47 0.31 8.48
C ALA A 15 1.72 1.12 8.85
N PHE A 16 2.74 1.12 7.99
CA PHE A 16 3.95 1.92 8.17
C PHE A 16 3.64 3.42 8.22
N GLN A 17 2.79 3.92 7.31
CA GLN A 17 2.35 5.32 7.32
C GLN A 17 1.60 5.68 8.61
N LEU A 18 0.72 4.80 9.12
CA LEU A 18 0.00 5.04 10.36
C LEU A 18 0.94 5.15 11.57
N ILE A 19 1.91 4.25 11.70
CA ILE A 19 2.80 4.20 12.86
C ILE A 19 3.88 5.28 12.74
N VAL A 20 4.69 5.22 11.68
CA VAL A 20 5.86 6.08 11.50
C VAL A 20 5.47 7.50 11.14
N GLY A 21 4.40 7.70 10.37
CA GLY A 21 3.85 9.02 10.09
C GLY A 21 3.39 9.73 11.35
N SER A 22 2.67 9.03 12.24
CA SER A 22 2.24 9.59 13.54
C SER A 22 3.41 9.92 14.47
N ILE A 23 4.46 9.09 14.48
CA ILE A 23 5.67 9.35 15.27
C ILE A 23 6.43 10.56 14.71
N ALA A 24 6.59 10.66 13.39
CA ALA A 24 7.23 11.79 12.73
C ALA A 24 6.50 13.13 12.96
N MET A 25 5.19 13.10 13.27
CA MET A 25 4.42 14.29 13.64
C MET A 25 4.66 14.77 15.08
N LYS A 26 5.14 13.91 16.00
CA LYS A 26 5.34 14.24 17.42
C LYS A 26 6.70 14.91 17.72
N SER A 27 7.38 15.46 16.71
CA SER A 27 8.59 16.30 16.83
C SER A 27 9.86 15.63 17.40
N SER A 28 9.78 14.41 17.91
CA SER A 28 10.94 13.70 18.50
C SER A 28 11.75 12.88 17.48
N PHE A 29 11.34 12.87 16.21
CA PHE A 29 11.93 12.02 15.19
C PHE A 29 12.78 12.82 14.20
N LYS A 30 14.00 12.35 13.92
CA LYS A 30 14.96 13.00 13.00
C LYS A 30 14.45 13.12 11.56
N PHE A 31 13.52 12.25 11.14
CA PHE A 31 12.95 12.27 9.79
C PHE A 31 11.79 13.26 9.68
N LYS A 32 11.87 14.15 8.69
CA LYS A 32 10.76 15.03 8.31
C LYS A 32 9.56 14.19 7.89
N PHE A 33 8.36 14.56 8.36
CA PHE A 33 7.10 13.92 7.96
C PHE A 33 6.95 13.77 6.44
N SER A 34 7.37 14.79 5.68
CA SER A 34 7.39 14.75 4.21
C SER A 34 8.23 13.59 3.63
N HIS A 35 9.36 13.24 4.24
CA HIS A 35 10.17 12.10 3.79
C HIS A 35 9.47 10.77 4.05
N VAL A 36 8.83 10.63 5.22
CA VAL A 36 8.06 9.43 5.56
C VAL A 36 6.92 9.22 4.56
N CYS A 37 6.19 10.28 4.19
CA CYS A 37 5.13 10.19 3.18
C CYS A 37 5.66 9.74 1.81
N ILE A 38 6.77 10.31 1.33
CA ILE A 38 7.37 9.93 0.03
C ILE A 38 7.79 8.46 0.06
N VAL A 39 8.45 8.03 1.14
CA VAL A 39 8.91 6.66 1.31
C VAL A 39 7.73 5.68 1.35
N SER A 40 6.66 5.98 2.09
CA SER A 40 5.45 5.15 2.11
C SER A 40 4.79 5.03 0.75
N LEU A 41 4.76 6.11 -0.04
CA LEU A 41 4.18 6.13 -1.38
C LEU A 41 5.04 5.29 -2.35
N LEU A 42 6.36 5.40 -2.28
CA LEU A 42 7.28 4.54 -3.03
C LEU A 42 7.10 3.06 -2.66
N PHE A 43 7.04 2.74 -1.37
CA PHE A 43 6.78 1.38 -0.92
C PHE A 43 5.41 0.87 -1.37
N GLN A 44 4.38 1.72 -1.40
CA GLN A 44 3.06 1.35 -1.93
C GLN A 44 3.17 0.88 -3.38
N ILE A 45 3.90 1.60 -4.23
CA ILE A 45 4.09 1.24 -5.64
C ILE A 45 4.86 -0.08 -5.75
N ILE A 46 5.99 -0.20 -5.05
CA ILE A 46 6.85 -1.39 -5.09
C ILE A 46 6.07 -2.63 -4.62
N PHE A 47 5.40 -2.56 -3.46
CA PHE A 47 4.63 -3.67 -2.93
C PHE A 47 3.44 -4.02 -3.81
N SER A 48 2.82 -3.05 -4.47
CA SER A 48 1.73 -3.30 -5.42
C SER A 48 2.21 -4.10 -6.64
N VAL A 49 3.36 -3.72 -7.22
CA VAL A 49 3.97 -4.44 -8.35
C VAL A 49 4.37 -5.85 -7.94
N VAL A 50 5.01 -6.01 -6.78
CA VAL A 50 5.42 -7.33 -6.26
C VAL A 50 4.20 -8.21 -6.00
N SER A 51 3.14 -7.69 -5.36
CA SER A 51 1.89 -8.42 -5.16
C SER A 51 1.25 -8.85 -6.48
N PHE A 52 1.26 -7.98 -7.50
CA PHE A 52 0.75 -8.32 -8.82
C PHE A 52 1.54 -9.47 -9.44
N ILE A 53 2.87 -9.43 -9.42
CA ILE A 53 3.73 -10.49 -9.97
C ILE A 53 3.49 -11.82 -9.25
N ILE A 54 3.43 -11.82 -7.92
CA ILE A 54 3.18 -13.02 -7.12
C ILE A 54 1.79 -13.59 -7.44
N PHE A 55 0.78 -12.73 -7.55
CA PHE A 55 -0.57 -13.17 -7.89
C PHE A 55 -0.63 -13.78 -9.30
N ASN A 56 -0.02 -13.14 -10.30
CA ASN A 56 0.05 -13.66 -11.67
C ASN A 56 0.73 -15.04 -11.70
N TYR A 57 1.86 -15.18 -11.02
CA TYR A 57 2.60 -16.43 -10.98
C TYR A 57 1.79 -17.56 -10.34
N ARG A 58 1.12 -17.28 -9.21
CA ARG A 58 0.27 -18.25 -8.51
C ARG A 58 -1.00 -18.58 -9.28
N PHE A 59 -1.59 -17.58 -9.91
CA PHE A 59 -2.79 -17.75 -10.71
C PHE A 59 -2.47 -18.65 -11.91
N ASN A 60 -1.44 -18.34 -12.70
CA ASN A 60 -0.99 -19.18 -13.82
C ASN A 60 -0.61 -20.61 -13.40
N GLN A 61 0.00 -20.78 -12.22
CA GLN A 61 0.30 -22.10 -11.66
C GLN A 61 -0.97 -22.89 -11.29
N SER A 62 -2.07 -22.22 -10.92
CA SER A 62 -3.29 -22.87 -10.45
C SER A 62 -4.24 -23.31 -11.57
N ILE A 63 -4.04 -22.85 -12.81
CA ILE A 63 -4.98 -23.11 -13.91
C ILE A 63 -4.52 -24.22 -14.86
N ASP A 64 -3.38 -24.89 -14.61
CA ASP A 64 -2.87 -26.03 -15.39
C ASP A 64 -3.03 -25.88 -16.92
N GLY A 65 -2.79 -24.68 -17.46
CA GLY A 65 -2.89 -24.39 -18.89
C GLY A 65 -4.30 -24.15 -19.44
N ASN A 66 -5.35 -24.23 -18.62
CA ASN A 66 -6.67 -23.72 -19.01
C ASN A 66 -6.61 -22.19 -19.06
N SER A 67 -6.84 -21.64 -20.25
CA SER A 67 -6.86 -20.19 -20.45
C SER A 67 -7.92 -19.57 -19.54
N PRO A 68 -7.56 -18.65 -18.62
CA PRO A 68 -8.53 -18.00 -17.76
C PRO A 68 -9.42 -17.13 -18.65
N GLY A 69 -10.61 -17.65 -18.97
CA GLY A 69 -11.58 -16.98 -19.81
C GLY A 69 -11.91 -15.61 -19.22
N CYS A 70 -11.58 -14.56 -19.99
CA CYS A 70 -11.66 -13.15 -19.63
C CYS A 70 -10.72 -12.80 -18.45
N GLY A 71 -9.88 -11.76 -18.58
CA GLY A 71 -8.92 -11.30 -17.55
C GLY A 71 -9.57 -10.75 -16.26
N MET A 72 -10.69 -11.31 -15.82
CA MET A 72 -11.50 -10.97 -14.65
C MET A 72 -10.67 -10.96 -13.37
N TRP A 73 -9.71 -11.88 -13.24
CA TRP A 73 -8.78 -11.95 -12.12
C TRP A 73 -7.86 -10.72 -12.05
N ILE A 74 -7.45 -10.17 -13.20
CA ILE A 74 -6.65 -8.94 -13.27
C ILE A 74 -7.44 -7.76 -12.71
N ILE A 75 -8.73 -7.67 -13.06
CA ILE A 75 -9.64 -6.63 -12.54
C ILE A 75 -9.78 -6.75 -11.01
N GLY A 76 -9.92 -7.97 -10.49
CA GLY A 76 -9.99 -8.23 -9.05
C GLY A 76 -8.72 -7.80 -8.31
N VAL A 77 -7.55 -8.14 -8.84
CA VAL A 77 -6.26 -7.73 -8.24
C VAL A 77 -6.07 -6.22 -8.33
N MET A 78 -6.41 -5.63 -9.48
CA MET A 78 -6.17 -4.20 -9.70
C MET A 78 -7.10 -3.33 -8.85
N SER A 79 -8.37 -3.72 -8.68
CA SER A 79 -9.28 -3.05 -7.75
C SER A 79 -8.81 -3.14 -6.31
N MET A 80 -8.28 -4.29 -5.87
CA MET A 80 -7.71 -4.45 -4.54
C MET A 80 -6.48 -3.56 -4.31
N LEU A 81 -5.57 -3.50 -5.29
CA LEU A 81 -4.39 -2.61 -5.25
C LEU A 81 -4.80 -1.14 -5.20
N LEU A 82 -5.83 -0.74 -5.95
CA LEU A 82 -6.38 0.62 -5.92
C LEU A 82 -6.97 0.96 -4.55
N ILE A 83 -7.72 0.05 -3.91
CA ILE A 83 -8.27 0.27 -2.58
C ILE A 83 -7.14 0.48 -1.56
N ALA A 84 -6.11 -0.36 -1.58
CA ALA A 84 -4.95 -0.20 -0.70
C ALA A 84 -4.21 1.12 -0.96
N GLY A 85 -4.02 1.49 -2.23
CA GLY A 85 -3.42 2.77 -2.61
C GLY A 85 -4.22 3.97 -2.11
N MET A 86 -5.55 3.97 -2.32
CA MET A 86 -6.45 5.01 -1.84
C MET A 86 -6.39 5.14 -0.31
N ALA A 87 -6.38 4.02 0.43
CA ALA A 87 -6.27 4.04 1.89
C ALA A 87 -4.95 4.71 2.34
N THR A 88 -3.83 4.43 1.67
CA THR A 88 -2.53 5.07 1.96
C THR A 88 -2.55 6.56 1.63
N VAL A 89 -3.17 6.98 0.52
CA VAL A 89 -3.31 8.40 0.17
C VAL A 89 -4.20 9.13 1.19
N ILE A 90 -5.33 8.54 1.58
CA ILE A 90 -6.26 9.12 2.56
C ILE A 90 -5.55 9.30 3.91
N THR A 91 -4.79 8.30 4.36
CA THR A 91 -4.05 8.42 5.63
C THR A 91 -2.96 9.48 5.58
N ILE A 92 -2.23 9.62 4.47
CA ILE A 92 -1.29 10.72 4.25
C ILE A 92 -2.00 12.08 4.34
N LEU A 93 -3.16 12.23 3.69
CA LEU A 93 -3.93 13.48 3.70
C LEU A 93 -4.44 13.84 5.10
N ILE A 94 -4.98 12.88 5.84
CA ILE A 94 -5.46 13.07 7.22
C ILE A 94 -4.29 13.52 8.11
N GLN A 95 -3.16 12.81 8.06
CA GLN A 95 -1.99 13.15 8.85
C GLN A 95 -1.42 14.53 8.47
N TYR A 96 -1.41 14.87 7.17
CA TYR A 96 -0.99 16.18 6.69
C TYR A 96 -1.88 17.32 7.23
N LEU A 97 -3.21 17.14 7.20
CA LEU A 97 -4.15 18.11 7.74
C LEU A 97 -3.94 18.31 9.24
N ILE A 98 -3.85 17.22 10.01
CA ILE A 98 -3.60 17.28 11.46
C ILE A 98 -2.30 18.03 11.76
N GLN A 99 -1.22 17.78 11.01
CA GLN A 99 0.05 18.49 11.19
C GLN A 99 -0.10 19.99 10.91
N ARG A 100 -0.85 20.35 9.85
CA ARG A 100 -1.10 21.73 9.47
C ARG A 100 -1.94 22.48 10.51
N PHE A 101 -2.95 21.83 11.08
CA PHE A 101 -3.75 22.39 12.17
C PHE A 101 -2.91 22.63 13.42
N LYS A 102 -2.06 21.67 13.81
CA LYS A 102 -1.17 21.81 14.97
C LYS A 102 -0.13 22.93 14.84
N LYS A 103 0.29 23.28 13.62
CA LYS A 103 1.20 24.40 13.36
C LYS A 103 0.52 25.77 13.32
N ARG A 104 -0.81 25.81 13.11
CA ARG A 104 -1.58 27.05 12.95
C ARG A 104 -2.09 27.58 14.29
N ASN A 105 -2.16 26.72 15.30
CA ASN A 105 -2.56 27.02 16.67
C ASN A 105 -1.34 27.03 17.59
#